data_AF-A0A4S4B7D6-F1
#
_entry.id   AF-A0A4S4B7D6-F1
#
_cell.length_a   1.000
_cell.length_b   1.000
_cell.length_c   1.000
_cell.angle_alpha   90.00
_cell.angle_beta   90.00
_cell.angle_gamma   90.00
#
_symmetry.space_group_name_H-M   'P 1'
#
loop_
_entity.id
_entity.type
_entity.pdbx_description
1 polymer ?
#
loop_
_entity_poly.entity_id
_entity_poly.type
_entity_poly.pdbx_seq_one_letter_code
_entity_poly.pdbx_strand_id
1 'polypeptide(L)'
;MVRRVLLLGLLFVGTAQATDADDLAAALKKARQWTARGQVEVSVFFPPRTTPTRTTNALPAVPFRPALLARNFTVTRGDSEAVAGRPSTRFDLTPKQGAAARWSLWIDREWNVPLAFEERMPDGTLARRAAFLKVNGALARVPVQAVPPVVGLSAVLKAALPGLRLPAGFTPVAAKARAEGQGGTEITLSDGVNVLALIVAPRNVRPAVGVASVRVAGSGGVRFVWLVGNLPDAALKTALANVRQVDEAGLGTFAAPVDAGR
;
A
#
# COMPACT_ATOMS: atom_id res chain seq x y z
N MET A 1 37.40 35.97 35.94
CA MET A 1 36.24 36.24 35.06
C MET A 1 36.50 35.54 33.73
N VAL A 2 35.92 34.35 33.49
CA VAL A 2 36.16 33.59 32.26
C VAL A 2 34.85 33.01 31.71
N ARG A 3 34.52 33.48 30.51
CA ARG A 3 33.75 32.88 29.40
C ARG A 3 32.71 31.79 29.73
N ARG A 4 31.44 32.10 29.45
CA ARG A 4 30.41 31.13 29.03
C ARG A 4 29.62 31.69 27.85
N VAL A 5 30.00 31.31 26.64
CA VAL A 5 29.16 31.38 25.44
C VAL A 5 29.44 30.10 24.66
N LEU A 6 28.44 29.22 24.56
CA LEU A 6 28.12 28.35 23.41
C LEU A 6 27.20 27.22 23.87
N LEU A 7 25.91 27.37 23.60
CA LEU A 7 24.94 26.27 23.50
C LEU A 7 23.70 26.81 22.77
N LEU A 8 23.85 27.00 21.46
CA LEU A 8 22.76 27.33 20.55
C LEU A 8 23.06 26.64 19.22
N GLY A 9 22.45 25.47 19.01
CA GLY A 9 22.62 24.74 17.76
C GLY A 9 22.10 23.31 17.83
N LEU A 10 20.78 23.13 18.04
CA LEU A 10 20.14 21.80 17.94
C LEU A 10 18.67 21.83 17.48
N LEU A 11 18.24 22.87 16.74
CA LEU A 11 16.84 23.01 16.31
C LEU A 11 16.57 22.86 14.80
N PHE A 12 17.55 22.52 13.96
CA PHE A 12 17.36 22.52 12.50
C PHE A 12 17.04 21.18 11.83
N VAL A 13 16.86 20.08 12.59
CA VAL A 13 16.64 18.75 11.97
C VAL A 13 15.14 18.47 11.70
N GLY A 14 14.21 19.28 12.21
CA GLY A 14 12.77 18.99 12.14
C GLY A 14 12.03 19.52 10.90
N THR A 15 12.54 20.55 10.21
CA THR A 15 11.77 21.26 9.17
C THR A 15 11.82 20.60 7.80
N ALA A 16 12.96 19.99 7.43
CA ALA A 16 13.15 19.40 6.11
C ALA A 16 12.25 18.18 5.83
N GLN A 17 11.91 17.40 6.88
CA GLN A 17 11.08 16.20 6.72
C GLN A 17 9.60 16.50 6.51
N ALA A 18 9.08 17.57 7.12
CA ALA A 18 7.69 17.98 6.94
C ALA A 18 7.46 18.48 5.49
N THR A 19 8.39 19.28 4.98
CA THR A 19 8.32 19.80 3.60
C THR A 19 8.38 18.70 2.55
N ASP A 20 9.19 17.66 2.76
CA ASP A 20 9.28 16.54 1.82
C ASP A 20 8.00 15.70 1.75
N ALA A 21 7.36 15.47 2.90
CA ALA A 21 6.08 14.76 2.97
C ALA A 21 4.96 15.55 2.29
N ASP A 22 4.93 16.88 2.47
CA ASP A 22 3.93 17.76 1.87
C ASP A 22 4.08 17.86 0.35
N ASP A 23 5.32 17.99 -0.14
CA ASP A 23 5.62 18.02 -1.58
C ASP A 23 5.19 16.71 -2.27
N LEU A 24 5.52 15.56 -1.67
CA LEU A 24 5.05 14.27 -2.16
C LEU A 24 3.52 14.16 -2.10
N ALA A 25 2.88 14.62 -1.02
CA ALA A 25 1.43 14.59 -0.89
C ALA A 25 0.73 15.43 -1.97
N ALA A 26 1.30 16.58 -2.33
CA ALA A 26 0.81 17.41 -3.43
C ALA A 26 0.92 16.69 -4.79
N ALA A 27 2.06 16.03 -5.06
CA ALA A 27 2.25 15.23 -6.26
C ALA A 27 1.22 14.08 -6.36
N LEU A 28 1.04 13.34 -5.26
CA LEU A 28 0.09 12.23 -5.19
C LEU A 28 -1.37 12.70 -5.29
N LYS A 29 -1.70 13.89 -4.78
CA LYS A 29 -3.01 14.50 -4.96
C LYS A 29 -3.26 14.84 -6.43
N LYS A 30 -2.28 15.43 -7.13
CA LYS A 30 -2.37 15.71 -8.58
C LYS A 30 -2.51 14.42 -9.39
N ALA A 31 -1.77 13.37 -9.02
CA ALA A 31 -1.79 12.06 -9.67
C ALA A 31 -3.16 11.36 -9.65
N ARG A 32 -4.07 11.76 -8.75
CA ARG A 32 -5.46 11.25 -8.73
C ARG A 32 -6.32 11.78 -9.86
N GLN A 33 -5.93 12.90 -10.46
CA GLN A 33 -6.67 13.57 -11.53
C GLN A 33 -5.93 13.51 -12.85
N TRP A 34 -4.60 13.44 -12.80
CA TRP A 34 -3.73 13.51 -13.97
C TRP A 34 -2.65 12.45 -13.94
N THR A 35 -2.31 11.90 -15.10
CA THR A 35 -1.26 10.89 -15.23
C THR A 35 -0.50 11.06 -16.53
N ALA A 36 0.79 10.74 -16.53
CA ALA A 36 1.56 10.63 -17.75
C ALA A 36 1.13 9.38 -18.54
N ARG A 37 1.29 9.41 -19.87
CA ARG A 37 1.12 8.28 -20.77
C ARG A 37 2.36 8.15 -21.64
N GLY A 38 2.60 6.97 -22.19
CA GLY A 38 3.79 6.73 -23.00
C GLY A 38 4.14 5.26 -23.06
N GLN A 39 5.41 4.91 -22.97
CA GLN A 39 5.88 3.53 -22.88
C GLN A 39 6.48 3.31 -21.49
N VAL A 40 5.92 2.37 -20.74
CA VAL A 40 6.36 2.01 -19.38
C VAL A 40 6.86 0.59 -19.39
N GLU A 41 8.03 0.38 -18.79
CA GLU A 41 8.50 -0.94 -18.40
C GLU A 41 8.07 -1.24 -16.97
N VAL A 42 7.50 -2.43 -16.74
CA VAL A 42 7.06 -2.90 -15.44
C VAL A 42 7.69 -4.25 -15.16
N SER A 43 8.45 -4.33 -14.07
CA SER A 43 9.14 -5.54 -13.61
C SER A 43 8.59 -5.95 -12.24
N VAL A 44 8.07 -7.16 -12.11
CA VAL A 44 7.54 -7.73 -10.87
C VAL A 44 8.31 -9.00 -10.53
N PHE A 45 9.07 -8.95 -9.44
CA PHE A 45 9.92 -10.04 -8.96
C PHE A 45 9.30 -10.81 -7.78
N PHE A 46 8.28 -10.24 -7.13
CA PHE A 46 7.57 -10.88 -6.03
C PHE A 46 6.04 -10.99 -6.29
N PRO A 47 5.43 -12.18 -6.09
CA PRO A 47 6.11 -13.47 -5.91
C PRO A 47 6.99 -13.80 -7.13
N PRO A 48 8.01 -14.69 -7.00
CA PRO A 48 8.93 -15.02 -8.09
C PRO A 48 8.19 -15.37 -9.39
N ARG A 49 8.62 -14.78 -10.51
CA ARG A 49 8.04 -14.98 -11.84
C ARG A 49 9.12 -15.35 -12.86
N THR A 50 8.77 -16.21 -13.80
CA THR A 50 9.62 -16.59 -14.93
C THR A 50 9.81 -15.45 -15.93
N THR A 51 8.76 -14.64 -16.16
CA THR A 51 8.81 -13.44 -17.00
C THR A 51 8.38 -12.23 -16.17
N PRO A 52 9.32 -11.61 -15.42
CA PRO A 52 8.98 -10.55 -14.48
C PRO A 52 8.63 -9.23 -15.20
N THR A 53 9.14 -9.02 -16.42
CA THR A 53 9.09 -7.74 -17.13
C THR A 53 8.06 -7.72 -18.24
N ARG A 54 7.30 -6.63 -18.35
CA ARG A 54 6.37 -6.34 -19.43
C ARG A 54 6.30 -4.85 -19.74
N THR A 55 5.81 -4.50 -20.93
CA THR A 55 5.55 -3.11 -21.31
C THR A 55 4.06 -2.76 -21.24
N THR A 56 3.75 -1.50 -20.95
CA THR A 56 2.39 -0.95 -20.94
C THR A 56 2.42 0.55 -21.26
N ASN A 57 1.26 1.19 -21.37
CA ASN A 57 1.15 2.59 -21.79
C ASN A 57 1.04 3.62 -20.65
N ALA A 58 1.02 3.15 -19.40
CA ALA A 58 0.94 3.98 -18.20
C ALA A 58 1.48 3.26 -16.98
N LEU A 59 1.88 4.02 -15.96
CA LEU A 59 2.30 3.41 -14.70
C LEU A 59 1.14 2.61 -14.09
N PRO A 60 1.42 1.42 -13.52
CA PRO A 60 0.44 0.72 -12.71
C PRO A 60 -0.07 1.61 -11.58
N ALA A 61 -1.38 1.58 -11.33
CA ALA A 61 -1.95 2.31 -10.21
C ALA A 61 -1.41 1.77 -8.89
N VAL A 62 -0.92 2.68 -8.04
CA VAL A 62 -0.50 2.38 -6.67
C VAL A 62 -1.47 3.09 -5.72
N PRO A 63 -2.12 2.38 -4.78
CA PRO A 63 -3.22 2.92 -4.00
C PRO A 63 -2.72 3.80 -2.84
N PHE A 64 -2.07 4.91 -3.15
CA PHE A 64 -1.53 5.82 -2.15
C PHE A 64 -2.62 6.52 -1.32
N ARG A 65 -2.44 6.50 0.00
CA ARG A 65 -3.31 7.16 0.99
C ARG A 65 -2.49 8.17 1.79
N PRO A 66 -2.45 9.46 1.37
CA PRO A 66 -1.55 10.47 1.94
C PRO A 66 -1.59 10.60 3.46
N ALA A 67 -2.78 10.57 4.09
CA ALA A 67 -2.90 10.64 5.55
C ALA A 67 -2.22 9.45 6.27
N LEU A 68 -2.28 8.25 5.68
CA LEU A 68 -1.61 7.08 6.23
C LEU A 68 -0.10 7.11 5.95
N LEU A 69 0.31 7.62 4.79
CA LEU A 69 1.73 7.83 4.47
C LEU A 69 2.39 8.75 5.50
N ALA A 70 1.82 9.94 5.73
CA ALA A 70 2.35 10.89 6.71
C ALA A 70 2.47 10.28 8.12
N ARG A 71 1.49 9.44 8.50
CA ARG A 71 1.48 8.76 9.80
C ARG A 71 2.53 7.66 9.89
N ASN A 72 2.62 6.79 8.88
CA ASN A 72 3.31 5.51 8.98
C ASN A 72 4.69 5.47 8.31
N PHE A 73 5.04 6.48 7.51
CA PHE A 73 6.31 6.53 6.77
C PHE A 73 7.09 7.79 7.09
N THR A 74 8.42 7.63 7.10
CA THR A 74 9.36 8.74 6.95
C THR A 74 9.55 8.96 5.45
N VAL A 75 9.37 10.19 5.01
CA VAL A 75 9.58 10.61 3.61
C VAL A 75 10.86 11.42 3.57
N THR A 76 11.76 11.06 2.67
CA THR A 76 13.00 11.80 2.43
C THR A 76 13.16 12.06 0.95
N ARG A 77 13.52 13.28 0.59
CA ARG A 77 13.95 13.61 -0.76
C ARG A 77 15.36 13.07 -1.02
N GLY A 78 15.50 12.33 -2.11
CA GLY A 78 16.78 11.89 -2.65
C GLY A 78 17.29 12.82 -3.73
N ASP A 79 18.41 12.41 -4.34
CA ASP A 79 18.98 13.13 -5.47
C ASP A 79 18.01 13.18 -6.65
N SER A 80 18.16 14.22 -7.44
CA SER A 80 17.34 14.41 -8.62
C SER A 80 17.95 13.74 -9.82
N GLU A 81 17.12 13.00 -10.54
CA GLU A 81 17.51 12.22 -11.70
C GLU A 81 16.48 12.37 -12.80
N ALA A 82 16.88 12.12 -14.04
CA ALA A 82 15.96 12.17 -15.17
C ALA A 82 15.28 10.81 -15.37
N VAL A 83 13.96 10.81 -15.56
CA VAL A 83 13.18 9.63 -15.97
C VAL A 83 12.59 9.92 -17.35
N ALA A 84 12.87 9.06 -18.32
CA ALA A 84 12.48 9.26 -19.73
C ALA A 84 12.86 10.67 -20.27
N GLY A 85 14.06 11.15 -19.90
CA GLY A 85 14.56 12.47 -20.31
C GLY A 85 13.94 13.66 -19.57
N ARG A 86 13.04 13.43 -18.60
CA ARG A 86 12.39 14.50 -17.82
C ARG A 86 12.99 14.62 -16.42
N PRO A 87 13.40 15.83 -15.97
CA PRO A 87 13.91 16.04 -14.62
C PRO A 87 12.91 15.62 -13.55
N SER A 88 13.32 14.73 -12.66
CA SER A 88 12.49 14.19 -11.59
C SER A 88 13.13 14.35 -10.23
N THR A 89 12.30 14.48 -9.20
CA THR A 89 12.70 14.42 -7.79
C THR A 89 12.37 13.04 -7.26
N ARG A 90 13.37 12.39 -6.65
CA ARG A 90 13.17 11.11 -5.97
C ARG A 90 12.67 11.33 -4.54
N PHE A 91 11.66 10.59 -4.14
CA PHE A 91 11.20 10.49 -2.76
C PHE A 91 11.31 9.05 -2.28
N ASP A 92 12.00 8.84 -1.17
CA ASP A 92 12.12 7.55 -0.51
C ASP A 92 11.18 7.51 0.69
N LEU A 93 10.40 6.43 0.79
CA LEU A 93 9.41 6.17 1.83
C LEU A 93 9.88 4.96 2.62
N THR A 94 10.29 5.21 3.86
CA THR A 94 10.69 4.15 4.80
C THR A 94 9.63 4.00 5.88
N PRO A 95 9.09 2.78 6.12
CA PRO A 95 8.17 2.56 7.22
C PRO A 95 8.78 2.98 8.55
N LYS A 96 8.03 3.72 9.37
CA LYS A 96 8.45 4.12 10.73
C LYS A 96 8.47 2.94 11.70
N GLN A 97 7.70 1.89 11.41
CA GLN A 97 7.52 0.72 12.26
C GLN A 97 7.35 -0.54 11.42
N GLY A 98 7.73 -1.68 11.99
CA GLY A 98 7.53 -2.99 11.39
C GLY A 98 8.45 -3.26 10.19
N ALA A 99 8.06 -4.28 9.42
CA ALA A 99 8.83 -4.79 8.29
C ALA A 99 8.00 -4.72 7.00
N ALA A 100 7.32 -3.61 6.77
CA ALA A 100 6.64 -3.36 5.50
C ALA A 100 7.66 -2.98 4.41
N ALA A 101 7.25 -3.11 3.15
CA ALA A 101 8.10 -2.73 2.02
C ALA A 101 8.37 -1.22 1.99
N ARG A 102 9.57 -0.87 1.52
CA ARG A 102 10.03 0.49 1.27
C ARG A 102 9.72 0.88 -0.17
N TRP A 103 9.52 2.17 -0.40
CA TRP A 103 9.22 2.69 -1.74
C TRP A 103 10.15 3.81 -2.13
N SER A 104 10.47 3.86 -3.41
CA SER A 104 11.04 5.05 -4.04
C SER A 104 10.09 5.50 -5.13
N LEU A 105 9.81 6.80 -5.22
CA LEU A 105 9.01 7.39 -6.28
C LEU A 105 9.81 8.48 -6.97
N TRP A 106 9.69 8.57 -8.28
CA TRP A 106 10.25 9.66 -9.06
C TRP A 106 9.12 10.51 -9.59
N ILE A 107 9.09 11.76 -9.13
CA ILE A 107 8.05 12.73 -9.45
C ILE A 107 8.62 13.74 -10.44
N ASP A 108 7.95 13.92 -11.58
CA ASP A 108 8.31 14.93 -12.57
C ASP A 108 8.30 16.33 -11.92
N ARG A 109 9.36 17.12 -12.11
CA ARG A 109 9.46 18.44 -11.47
C ARG A 109 8.51 19.49 -12.06
N GLU A 110 8.12 19.34 -13.32
CA GLU A 110 7.26 20.32 -14.01
C GLU A 110 5.78 19.92 -13.87
N TRP A 111 5.47 18.67 -14.16
CA TRP A 111 4.12 18.12 -14.13
C TRP A 111 3.68 17.68 -12.76
N ASN A 112 4.59 17.48 -11.81
CA ASN A 112 4.29 17.06 -10.45
C ASN A 112 3.42 15.78 -10.40
N VAL A 113 3.79 14.78 -11.22
CA VAL A 113 3.16 13.44 -11.25
C VAL A 113 4.24 12.35 -11.27
N PRO A 114 3.93 11.12 -10.79
CA PRO A 114 4.88 10.02 -10.85
C PRO A 114 5.28 9.63 -12.27
N LEU A 115 6.58 9.41 -12.48
CA LEU A 115 7.17 8.85 -13.70
C LEU A 115 7.82 7.47 -13.48
N ALA A 116 8.18 7.16 -12.24
CA ALA A 116 8.63 5.82 -11.87
C ALA A 116 8.32 5.52 -10.41
N PHE A 117 8.35 4.24 -10.06
CA PHE A 117 8.43 3.78 -8.68
C PHE A 117 9.19 2.47 -8.56
N GLU A 118 9.73 2.24 -7.37
CA GLU A 118 10.31 0.98 -6.92
C GLU A 118 9.69 0.59 -5.58
N GLU A 119 9.46 -0.71 -5.41
CA GLU A 119 9.08 -1.35 -4.16
C GLU A 119 10.21 -2.31 -3.77
N ARG A 120 10.72 -2.16 -2.56
CA ARG A 120 11.77 -3.02 -2.01
C ARG A 120 11.31 -3.67 -0.72
N MET A 121 11.61 -4.95 -0.60
CA MET A 121 11.43 -5.73 0.61
C MET A 121 12.23 -5.13 1.78
N PRO A 122 11.91 -5.48 3.04
CA PRO A 122 12.64 -4.98 4.21
C PRO A 122 14.15 -5.27 4.19
N ASP A 123 14.56 -6.36 3.53
CA ASP A 123 15.96 -6.76 3.30
C ASP A 123 16.63 -6.00 2.13
N GLY A 124 15.89 -5.12 1.44
CA GLY A 124 16.36 -4.32 0.30
C GLY A 124 16.15 -4.98 -1.06
N THR A 125 15.70 -6.24 -1.12
CA THR A 125 15.45 -6.94 -2.38
C THR A 125 14.35 -6.24 -3.19
N LEU A 126 14.58 -6.05 -4.49
CA LEU A 126 13.61 -5.40 -5.37
C LEU A 126 12.40 -6.32 -5.60
N ALA A 127 11.22 -5.89 -5.16
CA ALA A 127 9.97 -6.63 -5.35
C ALA A 127 9.27 -6.21 -6.64
N ARG A 128 9.27 -4.91 -6.95
CA ARG A 128 8.62 -4.34 -8.13
C ARG A 128 9.28 -3.06 -8.57
N ARG A 129 9.34 -2.83 -9.88
CA ARG A 129 9.73 -1.55 -10.49
C ARG A 129 8.78 -1.22 -11.63
N ALA A 130 8.43 0.05 -11.78
CA ALA A 130 7.82 0.55 -13.00
C ALA A 130 8.42 1.91 -13.35
N ALA A 131 8.78 2.12 -14.61
CA ALA A 131 9.36 3.39 -15.06
C ALA A 131 8.96 3.68 -16.51
N PHE A 132 8.70 4.94 -16.83
CA PHE A 132 8.61 5.35 -18.23
C PHE A 132 9.97 5.21 -18.92
N LEU A 133 9.95 4.57 -20.09
CA LEU A 133 11.02 4.63 -21.09
C LEU A 133 10.83 5.84 -22.00
N LYS A 134 9.58 6.20 -22.28
CA LYS A 134 9.16 7.36 -23.07
C LYS A 134 7.88 7.94 -22.51
N VAL A 135 7.76 9.27 -22.49
CA VAL A 135 6.58 9.99 -22.02
C VAL A 135 6.02 10.82 -23.18
N ASN A 136 4.71 10.74 -23.42
CA ASN A 136 4.01 11.57 -24.39
C ASN A 136 4.05 13.03 -23.96
N GLY A 137 3.94 13.99 -24.88
CA GLY A 137 4.08 15.42 -24.58
C GLY A 137 3.01 16.07 -23.69
N ALA A 138 2.00 15.33 -23.22
CA ALA A 138 0.92 15.87 -22.39
C ALA A 138 0.39 14.86 -21.36
N LEU A 139 -0.17 15.39 -20.27
CA LEU A 139 -0.89 14.61 -19.25
C LEU A 139 -2.27 14.19 -19.74
N ALA A 140 -2.72 13.02 -19.30
CA ALA A 140 -4.08 12.52 -19.48
C ALA A 140 -4.86 12.60 -18.16
N ARG A 141 -6.18 12.78 -18.23
CA ARG A 141 -7.04 12.68 -17.05
C ARG A 141 -7.17 11.23 -16.57
N VAL A 142 -7.24 11.06 -15.25
CA VAL A 142 -7.53 9.79 -14.59
C VAL A 142 -9.03 9.71 -14.31
N PRO A 143 -9.73 8.62 -14.67
CA PRO A 143 -11.11 8.41 -14.29
C PRO A 143 -11.26 8.39 -12.76
N VAL A 144 -12.21 9.17 -12.23
CA VAL A 144 -12.49 9.20 -10.80
C VAL A 144 -13.27 7.95 -10.43
N GLN A 145 -12.71 7.10 -9.58
CA GLN A 145 -13.42 5.96 -9.01
C GLN A 145 -13.96 6.34 -7.63
N ALA A 146 -15.27 6.16 -7.43
CA ALA A 146 -15.90 6.35 -6.13
C ALA A 146 -15.37 5.30 -5.14
N VAL A 147 -14.92 5.76 -3.96
CA VAL A 147 -14.47 4.88 -2.89
C VAL A 147 -15.61 4.77 -1.88
N PRO A 148 -16.06 3.54 -1.52
CA PRO A 148 -17.09 3.36 -0.51
C PRO A 148 -16.67 3.95 0.85
N PRO A 149 -17.63 4.37 1.69
CA PRO A 149 -17.32 4.82 3.04
C PRO A 149 -16.68 3.70 3.86
N VAL A 150 -15.61 4.05 4.59
CA VAL A 150 -14.83 3.11 5.42
C VAL A 150 -14.98 3.39 6.93
N VAL A 151 -15.81 4.38 7.28
CA VAL A 151 -16.02 4.82 8.67
C VAL A 151 -16.62 3.67 9.46
N GLY A 152 -15.99 3.30 10.59
CA GLY A 152 -16.45 2.19 11.44
C GLY A 152 -15.92 0.81 11.05
N LEU A 153 -15.34 0.63 9.85
CA LEU A 153 -14.83 -0.67 9.40
C LEU A 153 -13.80 -1.28 10.35
N SER A 154 -12.94 -0.46 10.96
CA SER A 154 -11.95 -0.93 11.94
C SER A 154 -12.59 -1.51 13.20
N ALA A 155 -13.66 -0.89 13.70
CA ALA A 155 -14.39 -1.39 14.86
C ALA A 155 -15.13 -2.69 14.53
N VAL A 156 -15.82 -2.72 13.39
CA VAL A 156 -16.53 -3.92 12.91
C VAL A 156 -15.57 -5.07 12.68
N LEU A 157 -14.40 -4.83 12.08
CA LEU A 157 -13.40 -5.88 11.87
C LEU A 157 -12.89 -6.47 13.19
N LYS A 158 -12.64 -5.64 14.20
CA LYS A 158 -12.18 -6.11 15.52
C LYS A 158 -13.24 -6.94 16.24
N ALA A 159 -14.51 -6.57 16.11
CA ALA A 159 -15.62 -7.34 16.65
C ALA A 159 -15.79 -8.67 15.90
N ALA A 160 -15.70 -8.62 14.56
CA ALA A 160 -15.81 -9.78 13.69
C ALA A 160 -14.70 -10.82 13.89
N LEU A 161 -13.47 -10.39 14.16
CA LEU A 161 -12.30 -11.26 14.33
C LEU A 161 -11.61 -11.00 15.68
N PRO A 162 -12.18 -11.46 16.81
CA PRO A 162 -11.53 -11.35 18.10
C PRO A 162 -10.16 -12.03 18.09
N GLY A 163 -9.15 -11.33 18.62
CA GLY A 163 -7.77 -11.80 18.65
C GLY A 163 -6.94 -11.46 17.40
N LEU A 164 -7.53 -10.87 16.36
CA LEU A 164 -6.79 -10.34 15.22
C LEU A 164 -5.86 -9.21 15.67
N ARG A 165 -4.58 -9.31 15.33
CA ARG A 165 -3.58 -8.26 15.54
C ARG A 165 -3.13 -7.74 14.18
N LEU A 166 -3.55 -6.53 13.82
CA LEU A 166 -3.13 -5.94 12.55
C LEU A 166 -1.60 -5.72 12.55
N PRO A 167 -0.91 -6.02 11.43
CA PRO A 167 0.50 -5.66 11.29
C PRO A 167 0.73 -4.17 11.52
N ALA A 168 1.90 -3.80 12.04
CA ALA A 168 2.21 -2.41 12.42
C ALA A 168 1.95 -1.43 11.26
N GLY A 169 1.24 -0.34 11.56
CA GLY A 169 0.87 0.69 10.58
C GLY A 169 -0.36 0.37 9.71
N PHE A 170 -0.74 -0.90 9.56
CA PHE A 170 -1.87 -1.31 8.72
C PHE A 170 -3.22 -1.05 9.40
N THR A 171 -4.15 -0.51 8.62
CA THR A 171 -5.56 -0.33 9.00
C THR A 171 -6.47 -0.84 7.88
N PRO A 172 -7.68 -1.33 8.17
CA PRO A 172 -8.64 -1.63 7.12
C PRO A 172 -9.09 -0.37 6.38
N VAL A 173 -9.21 -0.47 5.06
CA VAL A 173 -9.46 0.65 4.16
C VAL A 173 -10.44 0.33 3.02
N ALA A 174 -10.92 -0.89 2.92
CA ALA A 174 -12.04 -1.31 2.07
C ALA A 174 -12.48 -2.71 2.50
N ALA A 175 -13.74 -3.05 2.21
CA ALA A 175 -14.21 -4.42 2.21
C ALA A 175 -14.99 -4.65 0.91
N LYS A 176 -15.02 -5.89 0.44
CA LYS A 176 -15.87 -6.32 -0.68
C LYS A 176 -16.25 -7.78 -0.52
N ALA A 177 -17.41 -8.13 -1.05
CA ALA A 177 -17.75 -9.53 -1.25
C ALA A 177 -16.79 -10.13 -2.29
N ARG A 178 -16.44 -11.41 -2.11
CA ARG A 178 -15.71 -12.16 -3.13
C ARG A 178 -16.64 -12.58 -4.27
N ALA A 179 -16.05 -12.89 -5.42
CA ALA A 179 -16.79 -13.32 -6.60
C ALA A 179 -17.76 -14.48 -6.29
N GLU A 180 -18.85 -14.52 -7.05
CA GLU A 180 -19.86 -15.57 -6.96
C GLU A 180 -19.22 -16.96 -7.08
N GLY A 181 -19.63 -17.90 -6.23
CA GLY A 181 -19.05 -19.24 -6.13
C GLY A 181 -17.76 -19.36 -5.30
N GLN A 182 -17.02 -18.26 -5.04
CA GLN A 182 -15.90 -18.29 -4.09
C GLN A 182 -16.37 -18.13 -2.64
N GLY A 183 -17.36 -17.25 -2.45
CA GLY A 183 -17.95 -16.91 -1.15
C GLY A 183 -16.99 -16.17 -0.21
N GLY A 184 -17.58 -15.50 0.79
CA GLY A 184 -16.83 -14.78 1.82
C GLY A 184 -16.48 -13.34 1.47
N THR A 185 -15.65 -12.74 2.32
CA THR A 185 -15.35 -11.30 2.31
C THR A 185 -13.85 -11.07 2.22
N GLU A 186 -13.45 -10.10 1.39
CA GLU A 186 -12.07 -9.59 1.32
C GLU A 186 -12.03 -8.20 1.94
N ILE A 187 -11.19 -8.02 2.95
CA ILE A 187 -10.89 -6.75 3.61
C ILE A 187 -9.50 -6.31 3.18
N THR A 188 -9.41 -5.14 2.55
CA THR A 188 -8.14 -4.52 2.20
C THR A 188 -7.58 -3.80 3.41
N LEU A 189 -6.37 -4.17 3.83
CA LEU A 189 -5.58 -3.46 4.84
C LEU A 189 -4.50 -2.62 4.15
N SER A 190 -4.22 -1.43 4.65
CA SER A 190 -3.13 -0.60 4.12
C SER A 190 -2.45 0.21 5.21
N ASP A 191 -1.14 0.41 5.06
CA ASP A 191 -0.33 1.34 5.84
C ASP A 191 -0.16 2.71 5.14
N GLY A 192 -0.73 2.88 3.94
CA GLY A 192 -0.61 4.09 3.14
C GLY A 192 -0.13 3.85 1.71
N VAL A 193 0.63 2.78 1.48
CA VAL A 193 1.04 2.36 0.14
C VAL A 193 1.09 0.83 0.00
N ASN A 194 1.54 0.14 1.04
CA ASN A 194 1.50 -1.31 1.08
C ASN A 194 0.07 -1.77 1.32
N VAL A 195 -0.26 -2.93 0.76
CA VAL A 195 -1.60 -3.51 0.84
C VAL A 195 -1.52 -4.98 1.23
N LEU A 196 -2.38 -5.37 2.17
CA LEU A 196 -2.65 -6.77 2.49
C LEU A 196 -4.13 -7.06 2.22
N ALA A 197 -4.43 -8.28 1.78
CA ALA A 197 -5.78 -8.80 1.73
C ALA A 197 -6.00 -9.73 2.94
N LEU A 198 -6.93 -9.34 3.82
CA LEU A 198 -7.47 -10.19 4.86
C LEU A 198 -8.76 -10.81 4.34
N ILE A 199 -8.82 -12.13 4.25
CA ILE A 199 -9.92 -12.85 3.62
C ILE A 199 -10.59 -13.74 4.65
N VAL A 200 -11.92 -13.67 4.73
CA VAL A 200 -12.75 -14.66 5.43
C VAL A 200 -13.47 -15.49 4.39
N ALA A 201 -13.30 -16.81 4.41
CA ALA A 201 -13.79 -17.69 3.35
C ALA A 201 -14.24 -19.08 3.86
N PRO A 202 -15.09 -19.80 3.10
CA PRO A 202 -15.52 -21.16 3.44
C PRO A 202 -14.44 -22.22 3.17
N ARG A 203 -13.53 -21.97 2.24
CA ARG A 203 -12.45 -22.89 1.86
C ARG A 203 -11.12 -22.38 2.42
N ASN A 204 -10.06 -23.19 2.36
CA ASN A 204 -8.68 -22.76 2.67
C ASN A 204 -7.88 -22.39 1.41
N VAL A 205 -6.77 -21.68 1.60
CA VAL A 205 -5.83 -21.29 0.55
C VAL A 205 -4.65 -22.25 0.53
N ARG A 206 -4.01 -22.39 -0.64
CA ARG A 206 -2.76 -23.13 -0.75
C ARG A 206 -1.65 -22.36 -0.01
N PRO A 207 -0.82 -23.03 0.79
CA PRO A 207 0.36 -22.41 1.37
C PRO A 207 1.27 -21.84 0.27
N ALA A 208 1.72 -20.61 0.47
CA ALA A 208 2.66 -19.91 -0.42
C ALA A 208 3.37 -18.81 0.37
N VAL A 209 4.47 -18.29 -0.18
CA VAL A 209 5.18 -17.13 0.40
C VAL A 209 4.23 -15.93 0.44
N GLY A 210 4.20 -15.20 1.56
CA GLY A 210 3.30 -14.06 1.73
C GLY A 210 1.84 -14.46 2.00
N VAL A 211 1.59 -15.71 2.41
CA VAL A 211 0.26 -16.20 2.79
C VAL A 211 0.29 -16.86 4.16
N ALA A 212 -0.52 -16.34 5.09
CA ALA A 212 -0.86 -17.01 6.34
C ALA A 212 -2.34 -17.38 6.36
N SER A 213 -2.69 -18.53 6.94
CA SER A 213 -4.09 -18.96 7.09
C SER A 213 -4.32 -19.62 8.44
N VAL A 214 -5.53 -19.48 8.97
CA VAL A 214 -6.00 -20.15 10.18
C VAL A 214 -7.43 -20.64 9.99
N ARG A 215 -7.72 -21.83 10.52
CA ARG A 215 -9.07 -22.41 10.58
C ARG A 215 -9.75 -21.92 11.86
N VAL A 216 -10.99 -21.45 11.75
CA VAL A 216 -11.74 -20.82 12.86
C VAL A 216 -13.19 -21.30 12.89
N ALA A 217 -13.86 -21.14 14.03
CA ALA A 217 -15.31 -21.31 14.14
C ALA A 217 -16.04 -20.09 13.54
N GLY A 218 -17.21 -20.27 12.94
CA GLY A 218 -18.06 -19.18 12.48
C GLY A 218 -19.54 -19.57 12.45
N SER A 219 -20.41 -18.59 12.16
CA SER A 219 -21.88 -18.68 12.32
C SER A 219 -22.55 -19.81 11.53
N GLY A 220 -21.88 -20.34 10.47
CA GLY A 220 -22.34 -21.45 9.64
C GLY A 220 -21.40 -22.66 9.63
N GLY A 221 -20.56 -22.80 10.65
CA GLY A 221 -19.58 -23.88 10.77
C GLY A 221 -18.14 -23.41 10.59
N VAL A 222 -17.29 -24.25 10.00
CA VAL A 222 -15.86 -23.94 9.85
C VAL A 222 -15.65 -22.84 8.83
N ARG A 223 -14.83 -21.86 9.18
CA ARG A 223 -14.34 -20.81 8.28
C ARG A 223 -12.82 -20.80 8.26
N PHE A 224 -12.27 -20.13 7.27
CA PHE A 224 -10.85 -19.84 7.19
C PHE A 224 -10.61 -18.35 7.09
N VAL A 225 -9.60 -17.89 7.82
CA VAL A 225 -9.14 -16.51 7.78
C VAL A 225 -7.73 -16.52 7.22
N TRP A 226 -7.49 -15.81 6.13
CA TRP A 226 -6.18 -15.72 5.50
C TRP A 226 -5.72 -14.29 5.43
N LEU A 227 -4.42 -14.09 5.56
CA LEU A 227 -3.77 -12.81 5.34
C LEU A 227 -2.74 -13.00 4.23
N VAL A 228 -2.90 -12.22 3.16
CA VAL A 228 -2.08 -12.30 1.95
C VAL A 228 -1.45 -10.94 1.68
N GLY A 229 -0.14 -10.92 1.45
CA GLY A 229 0.54 -9.72 0.99
C GLY A 229 2.02 -9.71 1.27
N ASN A 230 2.64 -8.56 1.00
CA ASN A 230 4.08 -8.42 0.98
C ASN A 230 4.64 -8.07 2.38
N LEU A 231 4.65 -9.06 3.27
CA LEU A 231 5.25 -8.99 4.61
C LEU A 231 6.01 -10.28 4.92
N PRO A 232 6.97 -10.25 5.87
CA PRO A 232 7.58 -11.47 6.37
C PRO A 232 6.53 -12.45 6.92
N ASP A 233 6.68 -13.73 6.60
CA ASP A 233 5.74 -14.80 7.00
C ASP A 233 5.47 -14.83 8.51
N ALA A 234 6.49 -14.53 9.33
CA ALA A 234 6.35 -14.44 10.78
C ALA A 234 5.33 -13.35 11.18
N ALA A 235 5.39 -12.17 10.56
CA ALA A 235 4.46 -11.09 10.83
C ALA A 235 3.02 -11.44 10.44
N LEU A 236 2.84 -12.12 9.30
CA LEU A 236 1.53 -12.60 8.85
C LEU A 236 0.95 -13.65 9.80
N LYS A 237 1.77 -14.61 10.27
CA LYS A 237 1.35 -15.63 11.24
C LYS A 237 1.01 -15.03 12.60
N THR A 238 1.83 -14.11 13.11
CA THR A 238 1.56 -13.40 14.37
C THR A 238 0.24 -12.63 14.33
N ALA A 239 -0.11 -12.05 13.18
CA ALA A 239 -1.37 -11.32 13.02
C ALA A 239 -2.60 -12.20 13.27
N LEU A 240 -2.53 -13.47 12.85
CA LEU A 240 -3.63 -14.45 12.95
C LEU A 240 -3.54 -15.37 14.16
N ALA A 241 -2.44 -15.33 14.94
CA ALA A 241 -2.10 -16.34 15.94
C ALA A 241 -3.16 -16.56 17.03
N ASN A 242 -3.97 -15.55 17.34
CA ASN A 242 -4.99 -15.60 18.39
C ASN A 242 -6.43 -15.57 17.84
N VAL A 243 -6.60 -15.59 16.51
CA VAL A 243 -7.94 -15.67 15.91
C VAL A 243 -8.44 -17.10 16.08
N ARG A 244 -9.63 -17.24 16.68
CA ARG A 244 -10.25 -18.56 16.97
C ARG A 244 -11.65 -18.69 16.40
N GLN A 245 -12.33 -17.56 16.21
CA GLN A 245 -13.68 -17.48 15.69
C GLN A 245 -13.83 -16.28 14.77
N VAL A 246 -14.87 -16.29 13.95
CA VAL A 246 -15.29 -15.17 13.13
C VAL A 246 -16.80 -15.00 13.17
N ASP A 247 -17.24 -13.76 13.38
CA ASP A 247 -18.61 -13.33 13.13
C ASP A 247 -18.61 -12.37 11.94
N GLU A 248 -19.20 -12.80 10.82
CA GLU A 248 -19.23 -12.00 9.60
C GLU A 248 -20.34 -10.93 9.61
N ALA A 249 -21.16 -10.90 10.67
CA ALA A 249 -22.20 -9.89 10.84
C ALA A 249 -21.61 -8.48 10.75
N GLY A 250 -22.13 -7.68 9.81
CA GLY A 250 -21.71 -6.30 9.59
C GLY A 250 -20.53 -6.10 8.64
N LEU A 251 -19.70 -7.11 8.35
CA LEU A 251 -18.59 -6.96 7.38
C LEU A 251 -19.11 -6.67 5.96
N GLY A 252 -20.26 -7.23 5.60
CA GLY A 252 -20.92 -7.02 4.30
C GLY A 252 -21.48 -5.60 4.10
N THR A 253 -21.64 -4.80 5.16
CA THR A 253 -22.18 -3.43 5.06
C THR A 253 -21.22 -2.44 4.40
N PHE A 254 -19.93 -2.82 4.30
CA PHE A 254 -18.88 -2.04 3.67
C PHE A 254 -18.54 -2.52 2.26
N ALA A 255 -19.15 -3.63 1.82
CA ALA A 255 -18.95 -4.16 0.48
C ALA A 255 -19.70 -3.31 -0.53
N ALA A 256 -19.00 -2.90 -1.60
CA ALA A 256 -19.70 -2.44 -2.80
C ALA A 256 -20.60 -3.58 -3.31
N PRO A 257 -21.81 -3.30 -3.82
CA PRO A 257 -22.61 -4.33 -4.46
C PRO A 257 -21.77 -5.00 -5.55
N VAL A 258 -21.81 -6.33 -5.62
CA VAL A 258 -21.21 -7.06 -6.73
C VAL A 258 -21.96 -6.57 -7.97
N ASP A 259 -21.25 -5.96 -8.93
CA ASP A 259 -21.83 -5.58 -10.22
C ASP A 259 -22.41 -6.85 -10.85
N ALA A 260 -23.73 -7.02 -10.72
CA ALA A 260 -24.51 -8.01 -11.43
C ALA A 260 -24.65 -7.52 -12.87
N GLY A 261 -23.61 -7.72 -13.68
CA GLY A 261 -23.62 -7.20 -15.05
C GLY A 261 -22.34 -7.41 -15.84
N ARG A 262 -22.13 -8.65 -16.30
CA ARG A 262 -21.63 -8.91 -17.66
C ARG A 262 -22.28 -10.17 -18.20
#